data_AF-A0A5K0WC60-F1
#
_entry.id   AF-A0A5K0WC60-F1
#
_cell.length_a   1.000
_cell.length_b   1.000
_cell.length_c   1.000
_cell.angle_alpha   90.00
_cell.angle_beta   90.00
_cell.angle_gamma   90.00
#
_symmetry.space_group_name_H-M   'P 1'
#
loop_
_entity.id
_entity.type
_entity.pdbx_description
1 polymer ?
#
loop_
_entity_poly.entity_id
_entity_poly.type
_entity_poly.pdbx_seq_one_letter_code
_entity_poly.pdbx_strand_id
1 'polypeptide(L)' 'LVSSFAVGNHRPVPAIFVFGDSTVDPGNNNYLPTPVKGNFPPYGFSFPDHIATGRLSDGKLATDFI' A
#
# COMPACT_ATOMS: atom_id res chain seq x y z
N LEU A 1 7.16 -3.93 -8.94
CA LEU A 1 7.07 -5.31 -9.49
C LEU A 1 6.83 -6.23 -8.30
N VAL A 2 5.61 -6.76 -8.12
CA VAL A 2 5.31 -7.74 -7.07
C VAL A 2 5.47 -9.11 -7.71
N SER A 3 6.51 -9.85 -7.34
CA SER A 3 6.77 -11.19 -7.87
C SER A 3 6.52 -12.24 -6.79
N SER A 4 5.51 -13.08 -7.00
CA SER A 4 5.31 -14.33 -6.26
C SER A 4 5.64 -15.51 -7.19
N PHE A 5 6.65 -16.31 -6.85
CA PHE A 5 6.97 -17.55 -7.56
C PHE A 5 6.42 -18.74 -6.76
N ALA A 6 5.48 -19.48 -7.35
CA ALA A 6 4.99 -20.74 -6.82
C ALA A 6 5.24 -21.87 -7.84
N VAL A 7 6.17 -22.78 -7.51
CA VAL A 7 6.40 -24.02 -8.26
C VAL A 7 5.73 -25.16 -7.50
N GLY A 8 4.66 -25.73 -8.08
CA GLY A 8 4.06 -27.02 -7.70
C GLY A 8 3.45 -27.11 -6.29
N ASN A 9 2.13 -27.33 -6.22
CA ASN A 9 1.26 -27.27 -5.04
C ASN A 9 1.13 -25.87 -4.43
N HIS A 10 -0.12 -25.38 -4.36
CA HIS A 10 -0.50 -24.08 -3.82
C HIS A 10 -0.30 -24.05 -2.30
N ARG A 11 0.97 -23.99 -1.88
CA ARG A 11 1.36 -23.81 -0.48
C ARG A 11 1.04 -22.37 -0.10
N PRO A 12 0.46 -22.12 1.09
CA PRO A 12 0.24 -20.77 1.58
C PRO A 12 1.53 -19.96 1.50
N VAL A 13 1.46 -18.75 0.93
CA VAL A 13 2.57 -17.82 0.90
C VAL A 13 2.66 -17.20 2.30
N PRO A 14 3.75 -17.43 3.06
CA PRO A 14 3.81 -17.00 4.46
C PRO A 14 3.99 -15.49 4.62
N ALA A 15 4.53 -14.82 3.61
CA ALA A 15 4.74 -13.37 3.59
C ALA A 15 4.94 -12.84 2.17
N ILE A 16 4.57 -11.59 1.96
CA ILE A 16 4.83 -10.85 0.72
C ILE A 16 5.65 -9.61 1.10
N PHE A 17 6.79 -9.41 0.43
CA PHE A 17 7.60 -8.22 0.55
C PHE A 17 7.39 -7.38 -0.70
N VAL A 18 6.90 -6.15 -0.53
CA VAL A 18 6.60 -5.25 -1.64
C VAL A 18 7.60 -4.11 -1.71
N PHE A 19 8.22 -3.97 -2.89
CA PHE A 19 9.11 -2.87 -3.23
C PHE A 19 8.53 -2.10 -4.42
N GLY A 20 8.59 -0.78 -4.35
CA GLY A 20 8.10 0.09 -5.41
C GLY A 20 8.09 1.56 -4.98
N ASP A 21 7.20 2.31 -5.62
CA ASP A 21 7.01 3.74 -5.41
C ASP A 21 5.71 4.01 -4.61
N SER A 22 5.19 5.24 -4.75
CA SER A 22 3.93 5.69 -4.16
C SER A 22 2.74 4.74 -4.34
N THR A 23 2.69 3.99 -5.46
CA THR A 23 1.55 3.11 -5.79
C THR A 23 1.42 1.91 -4.86
N VAL A 24 2.48 1.58 -4.13
CA VAL A 24 2.53 0.46 -3.17
C VAL A 24 2.94 0.92 -1.77
N ASP A 25 2.98 2.23 -1.53
CA ASP A 25 3.37 2.80 -0.24
C ASP A 25 2.17 2.91 0.72
N PRO A 26 2.08 2.09 1.79
CA PRO A 26 1.00 2.15 2.76
C PRO A 26 1.06 3.37 3.70
N GLY A 27 2.07 4.23 3.56
CA GLY A 27 2.29 5.42 4.40
C GLY A 27 3.69 5.53 4.99
N ASN A 28 4.68 4.79 4.48
CA ASN A 28 6.08 4.84 4.90
C ASN A 28 6.66 6.26 4.76
N ASN A 29 6.22 7.03 3.76
CA ASN A 29 6.62 8.43 3.58
C ASN A 29 6.28 9.34 4.77
N ASN A 30 5.33 8.96 5.65
CA ASN A 30 5.05 9.74 6.86
C ASN A 30 6.23 9.84 7.81
N TYR A 31 7.17 8.89 7.73
CA TYR A 31 8.36 8.82 8.57
C TYR A 31 9.60 9.48 7.94
N LEU A 32 9.48 10.01 6.71
CA LEU A 32 10.58 10.67 6.00
C LEU A 32 10.38 12.20 5.97
N PRO A 33 11.46 12.99 5.94
CA PRO A 33 11.40 14.44 5.77
C PRO A 33 11.12 14.80 4.30
N THR A 34 9.93 14.46 3.82
CA THR A 34 9.45 14.72 2.46
C THR A 34 8.12 15.48 2.47
N PRO A 35 7.89 16.40 1.51
CA PRO A 35 6.57 17.01 1.34
C PRO A 35 5.55 16.05 0.70
N VAL A 36 5.99 14.92 0.13
CA VAL A 36 5.12 13.94 -0.53
C VAL A 36 4.46 13.05 0.53
N LYS A 37 3.29 13.47 1.03
CA LYS A 37 2.52 12.73 2.05
C LYS A 37 1.07 12.53 1.62
N GLY A 38 0.54 11.32 1.74
CA GLY A 38 -0.88 11.02 1.51
C GLY A 38 -1.80 11.36 2.69
N ASN A 39 -1.59 12.50 3.36
CA ASN A 39 -2.32 12.90 4.57
C ASN A 39 -3.24 14.12 4.36
N PHE A 40 -3.79 14.26 3.15
CA PHE A 40 -4.67 15.38 2.81
C PHE A 40 -5.76 14.95 1.82
N PRO A 41 -6.90 15.64 1.75
CA PRO A 41 -7.96 15.30 0.81
C PRO A 41 -7.46 15.35 -0.66
N PRO A 42 -7.86 14.41 -1.52
CA PRO A 42 -8.94 13.42 -1.33
C PRO A 42 -8.53 12.10 -0.67
N TYR A 43 -7.26 11.94 -0.26
CA TYR A 43 -6.75 10.65 0.20
C TYR A 43 -7.49 10.07 1.41
N GLY A 44 -7.72 8.76 1.38
CA GLY A 44 -8.47 8.03 2.37
C GLY A 44 -9.98 8.27 2.40
N PHE A 45 -10.54 9.03 1.45
CA PHE A 45 -11.99 9.28 1.41
C PHE A 45 -12.84 8.01 1.25
N SER A 46 -12.31 6.95 0.63
CA SER A 46 -13.03 5.66 0.49
C SER A 46 -12.79 4.70 1.66
N PHE A 47 -12.03 5.08 2.69
CA PHE A 47 -11.93 4.27 3.92
C PHE A 47 -13.18 4.41 4.79
N PRO A 48 -13.50 3.41 5.63
CA PRO A 48 -14.66 3.48 6.53
C PRO A 48 -14.69 4.73 7.42
N ASP A 49 -13.52 5.18 7.87
CA ASP A 49 -13.39 6.35 8.73
C ASP A 49 -13.23 7.67 7.94
N HIS A 50 -13.12 7.61 6.61
CA HIS A 50 -12.83 8.74 5.74
C HIS A 50 -11.56 9.53 6.14
N ILE A 51 -10.60 8.86 6.78
CA ILE A 51 -9.35 9.45 7.27
C ILE A 51 -8.18 9.00 6.38
N ALA A 52 -7.38 9.98 5.97
CA ALA A 52 -6.15 9.75 5.24
C ALA A 52 -5.14 8.95 6.09
N THR A 53 -4.58 7.87 5.55
CA THR A 53 -3.65 6.99 6.27
C THR A 53 -2.18 7.17 5.86
N GLY A 54 -1.87 8.12 4.97
CA GLY A 54 -0.54 8.26 4.36
C GLY A 54 -0.38 7.57 3.01
N ARG A 55 -1.38 6.78 2.59
CA ARG A 55 -1.44 6.19 1.25
C ARG A 55 -1.69 7.28 0.22
N LEU A 56 -0.99 7.20 -0.91
CA LEU A 56 -1.22 8.06 -2.08
C LEU A 56 -2.40 7.53 -2.91
N SER A 57 -3.51 7.20 -2.24
CA SER A 57 -4.75 6.73 -2.85
C SER A 57 -5.94 7.06 -1.95
N ASP A 58 -7.15 7.11 -2.53
CA ASP A 58 -8.38 7.36 -1.78
C ASP A 58 -8.84 6.13 -0.98
N GLY A 59 -8.18 4.98 -1.09
CA GLY A 59 -8.52 3.77 -0.37
C GLY A 59 -7.39 2.74 -0.30
N LYS A 60 -7.75 1.47 -0.47
CA LYS A 60 -6.80 0.34 -0.46
C LYS A 60 -5.87 0.37 -1.67
N LEU A 61 -4.64 -0.07 -1.47
CA LEU A 61 -3.67 -0.28 -2.54
C LEU A 61 -3.89 -1.64 -3.22
N ALA A 62 -3.37 -1.83 -4.42
CA ALA A 62 -3.44 -3.12 -5.11
C ALA A 62 -2.85 -4.28 -4.27
N THR A 63 -1.84 -3.98 -3.44
CA THR A 63 -1.20 -4.93 -2.53
C THR A 63 -2.10 -5.40 -1.40
N ASP A 64 -3.15 -4.65 -1.06
CA ASP A 64 -4.09 -5.01 0.01
C ASP A 64 -5.09 -6.10 -0.43
N PHE A 65 -5.06 -6.50 -1.71
CA PHE A 65 -5.94 -7.50 -2.32
C PHE A 65 -5.23 -8.81 -2.68
N ILE A 66 -3.93 -8.92 -2.41
CA ILE A 66 -3.10 -10.11 -2.66
C ILE A 66 -2.99 -10.90 -1.35
#